data_AF-A0A831KDR2-F1
#
_entry.id   AF-A0A831KDR2-F1
#
_cell.length_a   1.000
_cell.length_b   1.000
_cell.length_c   1.000
_cell.angle_alpha   90.00
_cell.angle_beta   90.00
_cell.angle_gamma   90.00
#
_symmetry.space_group_name_H-M   'P 1'
#
loop_
_entity.id
_entity.type
_entity.pdbx_description
1 polymer ?
#
loop_
_entity_poly.entity_id
_entity_poly.type
_entity_poly.pdbx_seq_one_letter_code
_entity_poly.pdbx_strand_id
1 'polypeptide(L)'
;ISQNFIDGNSDQVDLVYGKFHSIAVQKPTREELLPIKPVAAEDTAAPAAAKNISGAYIYEPEPAEIMEVLLPLYLNVQVYHSMLEVGASEHAARMTAMDNATNACKDIIHDLTQLYNKARQAAITAELMDIVGGAEALK
;
A
#
# COMPACT_ATOMS: atom_id res chain seq x y z
N ILE A 1 24.11 1.24 6.98
CA ILE A 1 23.97 2.15 5.81
C ILE A 1 24.97 3.30 5.94
N SER A 2 24.94 4.07 7.03
CA SER A 2 25.86 5.19 7.27
C SER A 2 27.35 4.82 7.24
N GLN A 3 27.78 3.78 7.97
CA GLN A 3 29.19 3.36 7.98
C GLN A 3 29.69 2.96 6.59
N ASN A 4 28.90 2.20 5.84
CA ASN A 4 29.29 1.74 4.49
C ASN A 4 29.46 2.88 3.48
N PHE A 5 28.71 3.98 3.66
CA PHE A 5 28.85 5.21 2.87
C PHE A 5 30.09 6.01 3.28
N ILE A 6 30.34 6.13 4.60
CA ILE A 6 31.53 6.82 5.14
C ILE A 6 32.82 6.10 4.74
N ASP A 7 32.80 4.76 4.70
CA ASP A 7 33.94 3.93 4.31
C ASP A 7 34.24 3.97 2.79
N GLY A 8 33.43 4.69 2.00
CA GLY A 8 33.62 4.83 0.55
C GLY A 8 33.25 3.58 -0.26
N ASN A 9 32.60 2.59 0.35
CA ASN A 9 32.14 1.39 -0.35
C ASN A 9 30.84 1.63 -1.13
N SER A 10 30.16 2.76 -0.92
CA SER A 10 28.90 3.10 -1.58
C SER A 10 28.82 4.61 -1.79
N ASP A 11 28.74 5.05 -3.04
CA ASP A 11 28.70 6.49 -3.40
C ASP A 11 27.28 7.07 -3.41
N GLN A 12 26.26 6.22 -3.50
CA GLN A 12 24.84 6.60 -3.53
C GLN A 12 23.99 5.53 -2.85
N VAL A 13 23.01 5.95 -2.05
CA VAL A 13 22.01 5.08 -1.45
C VAL A 13 20.63 5.59 -1.81
N ASP A 14 19.89 4.76 -2.53
CA ASP A 14 18.49 5.02 -2.85
C ASP A 14 17.56 4.11 -2.08
N LEU A 15 16.44 4.67 -1.67
CA LEU A 15 15.36 3.99 -0.98
C LEU A 15 14.22 3.78 -1.97
N VAL A 16 13.94 2.52 -2.28
CA VAL A 16 12.82 2.13 -3.14
C VAL A 16 11.73 1.54 -2.28
N TYR A 17 10.56 2.16 -2.28
CA TYR A 17 9.47 1.74 -1.42
C TYR A 17 8.10 2.10 -2.00
N GLY A 18 7.05 1.46 -1.50
CA GLY A 18 5.67 1.72 -1.91
C GLY A 18 5.13 2.97 -1.22
N LYS A 19 5.12 4.10 -1.92
CA LYS A 19 4.60 5.36 -1.39
C LYS A 19 3.07 5.33 -1.36
N PHE A 20 2.51 5.58 -0.18
CA PHE A 20 1.06 5.61 0.00
C PHE A 20 0.52 6.92 -0.57
N HIS A 21 -0.27 6.84 -1.64
CA HIS A 21 -0.98 8.02 -2.19
C HIS A 21 -2.46 7.97 -1.85
N SER A 22 -3.10 6.82 -2.07
CA SER A 22 -4.47 6.57 -1.67
C SER A 22 -4.71 5.07 -1.48
N ILE A 23 -5.90 4.71 -1.00
CA ILE A 23 -6.27 3.30 -0.82
C ILE A 23 -6.22 2.52 -2.15
N ALA A 24 -6.57 3.18 -3.25
CA ALA A 24 -6.61 2.57 -4.58
C ALA A 24 -5.28 2.65 -5.34
N VAL A 25 -4.36 3.55 -4.93
CA VAL A 25 -3.13 3.85 -5.68
C VAL A 25 -1.92 3.83 -4.76
N GLN A 26 -1.08 2.81 -4.95
CA GLN A 26 0.25 2.72 -4.38
C GLN A 26 1.27 2.80 -5.52
N LYS A 27 2.18 3.78 -5.47
CA LYS A 27 3.22 3.96 -6.51
C LYS A 27 4.59 3.58 -5.96
N PRO A 28 5.31 2.63 -6.57
CA PRO A 28 6.70 2.39 -6.21
C PRO A 28 7.50 3.65 -6.54
N THR A 29 8.10 4.24 -5.53
CA THR A 29 8.87 5.49 -5.65
C THR A 29 10.30 5.22 -5.22
N ARG A 30 11.25 5.81 -5.95
CA ARG A 30 12.67 5.83 -5.62
C ARG A 30 12.99 7.21 -5.06
N GLU A 31 13.39 7.28 -3.81
CA GLU A 31 13.89 8.49 -3.17
C GLU A 31 15.39 8.32 -2.87
N GLU A 32 16.18 9.34 -3.14
CA GLU A 32 17.61 9.35 -2.85
C GLU A 32 17.80 9.64 -1.36
N LEU A 33 18.38 8.69 -0.61
CA LEU A 33 18.59 8.79 0.83
C LEU A 33 19.96 9.40 1.16
N LEU A 34 20.99 9.01 0.41
CA LEU A 34 22.34 9.58 0.47
C LEU A 34 22.89 9.75 -0.95
N PRO A 35 23.59 10.86 -1.26
CA PRO A 35 23.96 11.98 -0.38
C PRO A 35 22.79 12.93 -0.07
N ILE A 36 22.80 13.52 1.13
CA ILE A 36 21.81 14.54 1.53
C ILE A 36 22.10 15.81 0.72
N LYS A 37 21.24 16.09 -0.26
CA LYS A 37 21.30 17.36 -1.00
C LYS A 37 20.82 18.47 -0.07
N PRO A 38 21.58 19.58 0.06
CA PRO A 38 21.05 20.76 0.74
C PRO A 38 19.75 21.16 0.04
N VAL A 39 18.74 21.52 0.83
CA VAL A 39 17.48 22.01 0.30
C VAL A 39 17.78 23.30 -0.45
N ALA A 40 18.04 23.20 -1.75
CA ALA A 40 17.88 24.34 -2.63
C ALA A 40 16.42 24.74 -2.48
N ALA A 41 16.17 26.01 -2.18
CA ALA A 41 14.84 26.58 -2.28
C ALA A 41 14.43 26.43 -3.76
N GLU A 42 13.83 25.29 -4.11
CA GLU A 42 13.30 25.08 -5.44
C GLU A 42 12.12 26.04 -5.59
N ASP A 43 12.20 26.88 -6.62
CA ASP A 43 11.16 27.76 -7.16
C ASP A 43 9.92 26.96 -7.58
N THR A 44 9.24 26.33 -6.62
CA THR A 44 7.89 25.82 -6.79
C THR A 44 6.95 26.76 -6.08
N ALA A 45 6.11 27.42 -6.87
CA ALA A 45 5.09 28.34 -6.43
C ALA A 45 4.16 27.70 -5.39
N ALA A 46 4.51 27.83 -4.12
CA ALA A 46 3.60 27.68 -2.99
C ALA A 46 3.39 29.07 -2.36
N PRO A 47 2.14 29.52 -2.19
CA PRO A 47 1.87 30.85 -1.65
C PRO A 47 2.20 30.87 -0.15
N ALA A 48 2.96 31.90 0.25
CA ALA A 48 2.96 32.52 1.57
C ALA A 48 3.07 31.60 2.80
N ALA A 49 4.31 31.25 3.19
CA ALA A 49 4.83 31.39 4.57
C ALA A 49 6.19 30.67 4.75
N ALA A 50 7.11 30.75 3.79
CA ALA A 50 8.52 30.74 4.14
C ALA A 50 8.81 32.09 4.81
N LYS A 51 8.33 32.24 6.05
CA LYS A 51 8.79 33.31 6.93
C LYS A 51 10.27 32.99 7.08
N ASN A 52 11.14 33.71 6.37
CA ASN A 52 12.56 33.72 6.65
C ASN A 52 12.67 33.86 8.16
N ILE A 53 13.04 32.77 8.84
CA ILE A 53 13.27 32.79 10.28
C ILE A 53 14.60 33.53 10.43
N SER A 54 14.56 34.85 10.24
CA SER A 54 15.68 35.76 10.38
C SER A 54 15.80 36.10 11.86
N GLY A 55 16.18 35.10 12.65
CA GLY A 55 16.68 35.27 14.00
C GLY A 55 18.05 34.61 14.03
N ALA A 56 19.09 35.35 14.39
CA ALA A 56 20.37 34.75 14.71
C ALA A 56 20.16 33.91 15.98
N TYR A 57 19.98 32.60 15.81
CA TYR A 57 19.95 31.69 16.95
C TYR A 57 21.36 31.60 17.53
N ILE A 58 21.45 31.71 18.85
CA ILE A 58 22.67 31.35 19.57
C ILE A 58 22.63 29.82 19.65
N TYR A 59 23.54 29.17 18.92
CA TYR A 59 23.70 27.73 18.95
C TYR A 59 24.65 27.36 20.09
N GLU A 60 24.25 26.38 20.88
CA GLU A 60 25.11 25.74 21.88
C GLU A 60 24.86 24.23 21.79
N PRO A 61 25.83 23.41 21.37
CA PRO A 61 27.22 23.69 20.96
C PRO A 61 27.35 24.27 19.53
N GLU A 62 28.56 24.25 18.94
CA GLU A 62 28.83 24.72 17.58
C GLU A 62 27.92 24.03 16.54
N PRO A 63 27.44 24.75 15.50
CA PRO A 63 26.52 24.19 14.49
C PRO A 63 27.01 22.89 13.82
N ALA A 64 28.33 22.71 13.69
CA ALA A 64 28.92 21.49 13.14
C ALA A 64 28.65 20.27 14.05
N GLU A 65 28.83 20.41 15.36
CA GLU A 65 28.58 19.34 16.34
C GLU A 65 27.09 18.97 16.41
N ILE A 66 26.21 19.98 16.30
CA ILE A 66 24.77 19.76 16.21
C ILE A 66 24.44 18.93 14.96
N MET A 67 25.08 19.23 13.83
CA MET A 67 24.87 18.53 12.57
C MET A 67 25.35 17.06 12.64
N GLU A 68 26.45 16.78 13.33
CA GLU A 68 26.94 15.40 13.54
C GLU A 68 25.90 14.49 14.22
N VAL A 69 25.07 15.06 15.10
CA VAL A 69 24.00 14.32 15.80
C VAL A 69 22.70 14.30 14.98
N LEU A 70 22.37 15.42 14.31
CA LEU A 70 21.13 15.53 13.54
C LEU A 70 21.13 14.68 12.26
N LEU A 71 22.26 14.54 11.56
CA LEU A 71 22.32 13.80 10.29
C LEU A 71 21.94 12.31 10.47
N PRO A 72 22.50 11.56 11.45
CA PRO A 72 22.06 10.19 11.73
C PRO A 72 20.59 10.11 12.16
N LEU A 73 20.11 11.07 12.96
CA LEU A 73 18.72 11.10 13.41
C LEU A 73 17.77 11.30 12.22
N TYR A 74 18.10 12.22 11.32
CA TYR A 74 17.35 12.48 10.10
C TYR A 74 17.24 11.21 9.23
N LEU A 75 18.35 10.50 9.00
CA LEU A 75 18.34 9.24 8.25
C LEU A 75 17.45 8.18 8.90
N ASN A 76 17.52 8.03 10.22
CA ASN A 76 16.67 7.09 10.94
C ASN A 76 15.19 7.42 10.79
N VAL A 77 14.83 8.71 10.88
CA VAL A 77 13.46 9.19 10.68
C VAL A 77 12.99 8.93 9.26
N GLN A 78 13.82 9.19 8.24
CA GLN A 78 13.46 8.98 6.84
C GLN A 78 13.23 7.49 6.52
N VAL A 79 14.10 6.62 7.01
CA VAL A 79 13.93 5.16 6.87
C VAL A 79 12.66 4.71 7.60
N TYR A 80 12.45 5.14 8.84
CA TYR A 80 11.26 4.77 9.60
C TYR A 80 9.96 5.26 8.94
N HIS A 81 9.97 6.49 8.41
CA HIS A 81 8.86 7.04 7.64
C HIS A 81 8.52 6.17 6.42
N SER A 82 9.53 5.77 5.64
CA SER A 82 9.32 4.88 4.49
C SER A 82 8.71 3.53 4.88
N MET A 83 9.10 2.96 6.03
CA MET A 83 8.53 1.71 6.53
C MET A 83 7.07 1.86 6.91
N LEU A 84 6.69 3.00 7.50
CA LEU A 84 5.29 3.32 7.80
C LEU A 84 4.47 3.51 6.52
N GLU A 85 5.01 4.20 5.50
CA GLU A 85 4.33 4.36 4.21
C GLU A 85 4.10 3.01 3.50
N VAL A 86 5.07 2.09 3.58
CA VAL A 86 4.92 0.72 3.08
C VAL A 86 3.84 -0.04 3.84
N GLY A 87 3.85 0.04 5.18
CA GLY A 87 2.83 -0.63 6.00
C GLY A 87 1.41 -0.15 5.68
N ALA A 88 1.22 1.16 5.54
CA ALA A 88 -0.05 1.74 5.11
C ALA A 88 -0.46 1.29 3.70
N SER A 89 0.48 1.31 2.74
CA SER A 89 0.27 0.86 1.37
C SER A 89 -0.12 -0.61 1.29
N GLU A 90 0.54 -1.46 2.07
CA GLU A 90 0.26 -2.89 2.12
C GLU A 90 -1.14 -3.17 2.69
N HIS A 91 -1.50 -2.52 3.79
CA HIS A 91 -2.83 -2.67 4.38
C HIS A 91 -3.93 -2.22 3.43
N ALA A 92 -3.73 -1.10 2.74
CA ALA A 92 -4.67 -0.61 1.73
C ALA A 92 -4.82 -1.58 0.55
N ALA A 93 -3.70 -2.05 -0.02
CA ALA A 93 -3.72 -3.00 -1.13
C ALA A 93 -4.40 -4.32 -0.72
N ARG A 94 -4.13 -4.80 0.51
CA ARG A 94 -4.77 -6.00 1.06
C ARG A 94 -6.27 -5.81 1.24
N MET A 95 -6.72 -4.66 1.74
CA MET A 95 -8.14 -4.35 1.89
C MET A 95 -8.85 -4.38 0.54
N THR A 96 -8.31 -3.70 -0.48
CA THR A 96 -8.90 -3.71 -1.84
C THR A 96 -8.91 -5.10 -2.47
N ALA A 97 -7.85 -5.89 -2.28
CA ALA A 97 -7.80 -7.27 -2.77
C ALA A 97 -8.88 -8.15 -2.11
N MET A 98 -9.10 -8.00 -0.80
CA MET A 98 -10.12 -8.76 -0.06
C MET A 98 -11.54 -8.31 -0.41
N ASP A 99 -11.77 -7.01 -0.63
CA ASP A 99 -13.06 -6.50 -1.10
C ASP A 99 -13.40 -7.05 -2.48
N ASN A 100 -12.43 -7.06 -3.41
CA ASN A 100 -12.58 -7.65 -4.74
C ASN A 100 -12.85 -9.16 -4.67
N ALA A 101 -12.11 -9.89 -3.82
CA ALA A 101 -12.33 -11.32 -3.62
C ALA A 101 -13.73 -11.59 -3.04
N THR A 102 -14.19 -10.78 -2.09
CA THR A 102 -15.52 -10.90 -1.49
C THR A 102 -16.62 -10.68 -2.52
N ASN A 103 -16.47 -9.69 -3.41
CA ASN A 103 -17.42 -9.45 -4.48
C ASN A 103 -17.43 -10.61 -5.50
N ALA A 104 -16.26 -11.11 -5.91
CA ALA A 104 -16.18 -12.27 -6.80
C ALA A 104 -16.83 -13.53 -6.17
N CYS A 105 -16.66 -13.75 -4.87
CA CYS A 105 -17.32 -14.84 -4.16
C CYS A 105 -18.85 -14.70 -4.14
N LYS A 106 -19.39 -13.47 -4.01
CA LYS A 106 -20.84 -13.23 -4.09
C LYS A 106 -21.40 -13.58 -5.46
N ASP A 107 -20.67 -13.25 -6.52
CA ASP A 107 -21.06 -13.59 -7.89
C ASP A 107 -21.09 -15.11 -8.07
N ILE A 108 -20.06 -15.82 -7.60
CA ILE A 108 -20.02 -17.30 -7.63
C ILE A 108 -21.18 -17.92 -6.84
N ILE A 109 -21.49 -17.39 -5.65
CA ILE A 109 -22.62 -17.87 -4.85
C ILE A 109 -23.93 -17.68 -5.62
N HIS A 110 -24.12 -16.54 -6.28
CA HIS A 110 -25.31 -16.28 -7.07
C HIS A 110 -25.47 -17.30 -8.19
N ASP A 111 -24.40 -17.54 -8.95
CA ASP A 111 -24.39 -18.50 -10.06
C ASP A 111 -24.66 -19.94 -9.59
N LEU A 112 -24.00 -20.37 -8.52
CA LEU A 112 -24.22 -21.68 -7.91
C LEU A 112 -25.65 -21.84 -7.38
N THR A 113 -26.24 -20.76 -6.84
CA THR A 113 -27.62 -20.78 -6.36
C THR A 113 -28.61 -20.93 -7.53
N GLN A 114 -28.36 -20.26 -8.66
CA GLN A 114 -29.18 -20.47 -9.86
C GLN A 114 -29.06 -21.91 -10.38
N LEU A 115 -27.84 -22.45 -10.42
CA LEU A 115 -27.60 -23.83 -10.85
C LEU A 115 -28.29 -24.84 -9.92
N TYR A 116 -28.17 -24.65 -8.61
CA TYR A 116 -28.83 -25.48 -7.61
C TYR A 116 -30.35 -25.50 -7.81
N ASN A 117 -30.97 -24.34 -8.00
CA ASN A 117 -32.42 -24.26 -8.21
C ASN A 117 -32.87 -24.96 -9.50
N LYS A 118 -32.10 -24.83 -10.59
CA LYS A 118 -32.36 -25.54 -11.84
C LYS A 118 -32.24 -27.05 -11.66
N ALA A 119 -31.16 -27.52 -11.04
CA ALA A 119 -30.94 -28.94 -10.76
C ALA A 119 -32.04 -29.52 -9.85
N ARG A 120 -32.46 -28.77 -8.82
CA ARG A 120 -33.56 -29.15 -7.93
C ARG A 120 -34.88 -29.30 -8.69
N GLN A 121 -35.21 -28.36 -9.58
CA GLN A 121 -36.43 -28.44 -10.39
C GLN A 121 -36.38 -29.64 -11.34
N ALA A 122 -35.24 -29.88 -11.99
CA ALA A 122 -35.04 -31.03 -12.87
C ALA A 122 -35.22 -32.36 -12.11
N ALA A 123 -34.68 -32.47 -10.90
CA ALA A 123 -34.85 -33.64 -10.04
C ALA A 123 -36.32 -33.87 -9.66
N ILE A 124 -37.03 -32.84 -9.19
CA ILE A 124 -38.47 -32.93 -8.87
C ILE A 124 -39.27 -33.37 -10.09
N THR A 125 -38.99 -32.82 -11.28
CA THR A 125 -39.69 -33.22 -12.50
C THR A 125 -39.38 -34.66 -12.92
N ALA A 126 -38.15 -35.13 -12.70
CA ALA A 126 -37.77 -36.52 -12.98
C ALA A 126 -38.48 -37.49 -12.03
N GLU A 127 -38.52 -37.18 -10.74
CA GLU A 127 -39.26 -37.98 -9.75
C GLU A 127 -40.76 -38.04 -10.07
N LEU A 128 -41.37 -36.91 -10.43
CA LEU A 128 -42.79 -36.87 -10.83
C LEU A 128 -43.04 -37.69 -12.10
N MET A 129 -42.16 -37.61 -13.11
CA MET A 129 -42.28 -38.43 -14.32
C MET A 129 -42.15 -39.92 -14.02
N ASP A 130 -41.26 -40.31 -13.11
CA ASP A 130 -41.10 -41.71 -12.69
C ASP A 130 -42.35 -42.24 -11.96
N ILE A 131 -42.93 -41.44 -11.05
CA ILE A 131 -44.19 -41.78 -10.36
C ILE A 131 -45.34 -41.98 -11.35
N VAL A 132 -45.50 -41.08 -12.33
CA VAL A 132 -46.57 -41.18 -13.33
C VAL A 132 -46.36 -42.39 -14.25
N GLY A 133 -45.12 -42.63 -14.72
CA GLY A 133 -44.80 -43.79 -15.56
C GLY A 133 -45.02 -45.11 -14.83
N GLY A 134 -44.64 -45.20 -13.55
CA GLY A 134 -44.91 -46.37 -12.71
C GLY A 134 -46.40 -46.61 -12.46
N ALA A 135 -47.19 -45.54 -12.29
CA ALA A 135 -48.64 -45.64 -12.11
C ALA A 135 -49.37 -46.08 -13.40
N GLU A 136 -48.93 -45.61 -14.58
CA GLU A 136 -49.47 -46.08 -15.86
C GLU A 136 -49.13 -47.54 -16.15
N ALA A 137 -47.95 -48.02 -15.74
CA ALA A 137 -47.53 -49.41 -15.96
C ALA A 137 -48.36 -50.45 -15.17
N LEU A 138 -49.12 -50.03 -14.16
CA LEU A 138 -49.99 -50.89 -13.33
C LEU A 138 -51.45 -50.97 -13.85
N LYS A 139 -51.77 -50.25 -14.93
CA LYS A 139 -53.12 -50.16 -15.50
C LYS A 139 -53.28 -51.08 -16.70
#